data_AF-A0A933T6F9-F1
#
_entry.id   AF-A0A933T6F9-F1
#
_cell.length_a   1.000
_cell.length_b   1.000
_cell.length_c   1.000
_cell.angle_alpha   90.00
_cell.angle_beta   90.00
_cell.angle_gamma   90.00
#
_symmetry.space_group_name_H-M   'P 1'
#
loop_
_entity.id
_entity.type
_entity.pdbx_description
1 polymer ?
#
loop_
_entity_poly.entity_id
_entity_poly.type
_entity_poly.pdbx_seq_one_letter_code
_entity_poly.pdbx_strand_id
1 'polypeptide(L)' 'MKNTEIWLFIFALGLLGLNWPLLEIFHTDVVTYLFVFWLLFIFLIACGAFKAEEKRQKN' A
#
# COMPACT_ATOMS: atom_id res chain seq x y z
N MET A 1 9.56 -16.77 -1.08
CA MET A 1 10.31 -15.62 -0.54
C MET A 1 9.89 -14.31 -1.18
N LYS A 2 9.96 -14.14 -2.53
CA LYS A 2 9.62 -12.88 -3.24
C LYS A 2 8.25 -12.24 -2.94
N ASN A 3 7.21 -13.05 -2.66
CA ASN A 3 5.86 -12.51 -2.39
C ASN A 3 5.74 -11.94 -0.96
N THR A 4 6.47 -12.52 0.00
CA THR A 4 6.42 -12.11 1.41
C THR A 4 6.99 -10.72 1.61
N GLU A 5 8.04 -10.36 0.89
CA GLU A 5 8.68 -9.04 0.94
C GLU A 5 7.74 -7.93 0.44
N ILE A 6 7.00 -8.20 -0.65
CA ILE A 6 6.01 -7.27 -1.21
C ILE A 6 4.86 -7.07 -0.22
N TRP A 7 4.38 -8.15 0.39
CA TRP A 7 3.33 -8.08 1.41
C TRP A 7 3.78 -7.35 2.68
N LEU A 8 5.02 -7.57 3.15
CA LEU A 8 5.59 -6.83 4.27
C LEU A 8 5.77 -5.34 3.93
N PHE A 9 6.16 -5.02 2.69
CA PHE A 9 6.29 -3.64 2.23
C PHE A 9 4.93 -2.92 2.20
N ILE A 10 3.89 -3.56 1.64
CA ILE A 10 2.52 -3.04 1.65
C ILE A 10 2.04 -2.85 3.10
N PHE A 11 2.29 -3.81 3.97
CA PHE A 11 1.89 -3.70 5.38
C PHE A 11 2.60 -2.55 6.11
N ALA A 12 3.92 -2.41 5.94
CA ALA A 12 4.69 -1.33 6.53
C ALA A 12 4.28 0.05 5.97
N LEU A 13 3.98 0.13 4.68
CA LEU A 13 3.49 1.34 4.05
C LEU A 13 2.14 1.76 4.64
N GLY A 14 1.23 0.80 4.85
CA GLY A 14 -0.05 1.04 5.52
C GLY A 14 0.12 1.54 6.95
N LEU A 15 1.02 0.93 7.73
CA LEU A 15 1.35 1.38 9.09
C LEU A 15 1.92 2.80 9.13
N LEU A 16 2.73 3.17 8.14
CA LEU A 16 3.36 4.48 8.04
C LEU A 16 2.36 5.54 7.57
N GLY A 17 1.56 5.26 6.54
CA GLY A 17 0.60 6.21 5.99
C GLY A 17 -0.66 6.41 6.83
N LEU A 18 -1.04 5.43 7.66
CA LEU A 18 -2.13 5.54 8.65
C LEU A 18 -1.63 6.03 10.02
N ASN A 19 -0.35 6.38 10.14
CA ASN A 19 0.22 6.89 11.36
C ASN A 19 -0.20 8.35 11.58
N TRP A 20 -0.84 8.62 12.72
CA TRP A 20 -1.34 9.94 13.10
C TRP A 20 -0.30 11.08 13.04
N PRO A 21 0.95 10.94 13.55
CA PRO A 21 1.94 12.01 13.48
C PRO A 21 2.50 12.25 12.07
N LEU A 22 2.43 11.29 11.15
CA LEU A 22 2.71 11.54 9.74
C LEU A 22 1.56 12.32 9.10
N LEU A 23 0.31 11.99 9.43
CA LEU A 23 -0.86 12.76 9.05
C LEU A 23 -0.79 14.22 9.53
N GLU A 24 -0.26 14.43 10.74
CA GLU A 24 -0.08 15.73 11.37
C GLU A 24 0.84 16.65 10.55
N ILE A 25 1.84 16.09 9.84
CA ILE A 25 2.72 16.87 8.95
C ILE A 25 1.97 17.35 7.70
N PHE A 26 0.93 16.64 7.26
CA PHE A 26 0.12 16.95 6.08
C PHE A 26 -1.20 17.65 6.41
N HIS A 27 -1.26 18.33 7.56
CA HIS A 27 -2.46 18.90 8.19
C HIS A 27 -3.33 19.82 7.32
N THR A 28 -2.84 20.30 6.18
CA THR A 28 -3.56 21.23 5.31
C THR A 28 -4.79 20.59 4.67
N ASP A 29 -4.72 19.31 4.26
CA ASP A 29 -5.83 18.63 3.57
C ASP A 29 -5.84 17.13 3.88
N VAL A 30 -6.06 16.79 5.15
CA VAL A 30 -6.07 15.41 5.67
C VAL A 30 -6.95 14.48 4.83
N VAL A 31 -8.11 14.97 4.36
CA VAL A 31 -9.03 14.22 3.51
C VAL A 31 -8.41 13.88 2.16
N THR A 32 -7.77 14.85 1.51
CA THR A 32 -7.11 14.67 0.22
C THR A 32 -5.89 13.74 0.35
N TYR A 33 -5.10 13.90 1.41
CA TYR A 33 -3.99 13.00 1.72
C TYR A 33 -4.47 11.56 1.89
N LEU A 34 -5.49 11.35 2.71
CA LEU A 34 -6.03 10.02 2.98
C LEU A 34 -6.58 9.39 1.70
N PHE A 35 -7.29 10.16 0.87
CA PHE A 35 -7.86 9.68 -0.38
C PHE A 35 -6.77 9.27 -1.39
N VAL A 36 -5.74 10.09 -1.58
CA VAL A 36 -4.62 9.79 -2.48
C VAL A 36 -3.83 8.59 -1.97
N PHE A 37 -3.55 8.54 -0.67
CA PHE A 37 -2.84 7.42 -0.04
C PHE A 37 -3.61 6.10 -0.22
N TRP A 38 -4.93 6.11 0.00
CA TRP A 38 -5.78 4.94 -0.21
C TRP A 38 -5.81 4.47 -1.66
N LEU A 39 -5.90 5.38 -2.64
CA LEU A 39 -5.84 5.02 -4.06
C LEU A 39 -4.51 4.35 -4.42
N LEU A 40 -3.40 4.91 -3.93
CA LEU A 40 -2.06 4.37 -4.15
C LEU A 40 -1.91 2.99 -3.47
N PHE A 41 -2.47 2.84 -2.27
CA PHE A 41 -2.45 1.58 -1.51
C PHE A 41 -3.23 0.46 -2.21
N ILE A 42 -4.45 0.75 -2.66
CA ILE A 42 -5.28 -0.20 -3.43
C ILE A 42 -4.57 -0.59 -4.73
N PHE A 43 -3.96 0.37 -5.43
CA PHE A 43 -3.21 0.10 -6.65
C PHE A 43 -2.03 -0.85 -6.41
N LEU A 44 -1.25 -0.65 -5.34
CA LEU A 44 -0.14 -1.53 -4.97
C LEU A 44 -0.62 -2.95 -4.64
N ILE A 45 -1.73 -3.07 -3.90
CA ILE A 45 -2.35 -4.38 -3.61
C ILE A 45 -2.80 -5.07 -4.89
N ALA A 46 -3.48 -4.35 -5.79
CA ALA A 46 -3.95 -4.88 -7.06
C ALA A 46 -2.78 -5.39 -7.93
N CYS A 47 -1.70 -4.60 -8.03
CA CYS A 47 -0.48 -5.03 -8.73
C CYS A 47 0.18 -6.25 -8.08
N GLY A 48 0.25 -6.29 -6.74
CA GLY A 48 0.80 -7.42 -6.00
C GLY A 48 -0.02 -8.71 -6.21
N ALA A 49 -1.35 -8.60 -6.15
CA ALA A 49 -2.27 -9.69 -6.39
C ALA A 49 -2.19 -10.20 -7.84
N PHE A 50 -2.19 -9.30 -8.82
CA PHE A 50 -2.08 -9.68 -10.23
C PHE A 50 -0.78 -10.42 -10.53
N LYS A 51 0.35 -9.94 -9.99
CA LYS A 51 1.65 -10.64 -10.11
C LYS A 51 1.67 -11.99 -9.40
N ALA A 52 0.98 -12.11 -8.27
CA ALA A 52 0.87 -13.38 -7.55
C ALA A 52 0.07 -14.42 -8.36
N GLU A 53 -1.02 -14.00 -9.00
CA GLU A 53 -1.83 -14.84 -9.90
C GLU A 53 -1.06 -15.24 -11.17
N GLU A 54 -0.33 -14.33 -11.82
CA GLU A 54 0.52 -14.65 -12.99
C GLU A 54 1.55 -15.73 -12.65
N LYS A 55 2.16 -15.62 -11.46
CA LYS A 55 3.15 -16.60 -11.00
C LYS A 55 2.51 -17.97 -10.69
N ARG A 56 1.24 -18.00 -10.29
CA ARG A 56 0.48 -19.22 -10.00
C ARG A 56 0.05 -19.95 -11.28
N GLN A 57 -0.20 -19.24 -12.38
CA GLN A 57 -0.53 -19.87 -13.66
C GLN A 57 0.68 -20.43 -14.43
N LYS A 58 1.89 -19.95 -14.12
CA LYS A 58 3.15 -20.39 -14.75
C LYS A 58 3.82 -21.60 -14.07
N ASN A 59 3.23 -22.14 -13.00
CA ASN A 59 3.79 -23.24 -12.19
C ASN A 59 2.79 -24.39 -12.09
#